data_AF-A0A9D3Z0Z0-F1
#
_entry.id   AF-A0A9D3Z0Z0-F1
#
_cell.length_a   1.000
_cell.length_b   1.000
_cell.length_c   1.000
_cell.angle_alpha   90.00
_cell.angle_beta   90.00
_cell.angle_gamma   90.00
#
_symmetry.space_group_name_H-M   'P 1'
#
loop_
_entity.id
_entity.type
_entity.pdbx_description
1 polymer ?
#
loop_
_entity_poly.entity_id
_entity_poly.type
_entity_poly.pdbx_seq_one_letter_code
_entity_poly.pdbx_strand_id
1 'polypeptide(L)'
;MVSFTDDIVWYSMRQGDKRGTEVDFFDFTYDGLITNSFLQNGLGQLTDGEEGDTNFRLDPQELGIKGYEWVGWKNDTLIDPGPVSIVFKFDTVRNFSSVTLFCNNYFTKDVRVFKTAAIYGSVGGLYYWQKVDNYHCIRDTVVEYARKVQIKLGNMIARYVKVDLHFDAKWILISEVQFDSSEY
;
A
#
# COMPACT_ATOMS: atom_id res chain seq x y z
N MET A 1 15.66 -21.88 4.42
CA MET A 1 15.05 -21.75 3.08
C MET A 1 14.68 -20.30 2.98
N VAL A 2 15.44 -19.53 2.20
CA VAL A 2 15.29 -18.07 2.14
C VAL A 2 14.40 -17.77 0.94
N SER A 3 13.19 -17.28 1.18
CA SER A 3 12.28 -16.84 0.11
C SER A 3 12.72 -15.44 -0.33
N PHE A 4 13.40 -15.35 -1.45
CA PHE A 4 13.67 -14.09 -2.12
C PHE A 4 12.80 -14.01 -3.38
N THR A 5 12.20 -12.82 -3.56
CA THR A 5 11.35 -12.29 -4.65
C THR A 5 9.84 -12.43 -4.47
N ASP A 6 9.23 -11.36 -3.96
CA ASP A 6 7.89 -10.94 -4.39
C ASP A 6 7.97 -10.79 -5.93
N ASP A 7 7.43 -11.75 -6.68
CA ASP A 7 7.44 -11.79 -8.16
C ASP A 7 6.50 -10.74 -8.80
N ILE A 8 6.45 -9.57 -8.19
CA ILE A 8 5.72 -8.40 -8.64
C ILE A 8 6.54 -7.81 -9.79
N VAL A 9 5.90 -7.70 -10.96
CA VAL A 9 6.47 -7.07 -12.15
C VAL A 9 6.29 -5.56 -12.09
N TRP A 10 5.16 -5.11 -11.57
CA TRP A 10 4.87 -3.71 -11.33
C TRP A 10 3.66 -3.54 -10.40
N TYR A 11 3.53 -2.35 -9.82
CA TYR A 11 2.27 -1.85 -9.30
C TYR A 11 1.84 -0.55 -10.01
N SER A 12 0.59 -0.15 -9.81
CA SER A 12 0.04 1.09 -10.36
C SER A 12 -1.00 1.67 -9.41
N MET A 13 -0.92 2.97 -9.19
CA MET A 13 -1.71 3.69 -8.18
C MET A 13 -1.66 5.20 -8.43
N ARG A 14 -2.50 5.96 -7.73
CA ARG A 14 -2.28 7.41 -7.63
C ARG A 14 -0.97 7.67 -6.85
N GLN A 15 -0.19 8.64 -7.31
CA GLN A 15 0.97 9.14 -6.57
C GLN A 15 0.51 9.61 -5.18
N GLY A 16 1.39 9.47 -4.20
CA GLY A 16 1.16 10.01 -2.87
C GLY A 16 1.06 11.53 -2.86
N ASP A 17 0.72 12.08 -1.71
CA ASP A 17 0.39 13.49 -1.53
C ASP A 17 1.40 14.21 -0.62
N LYS A 18 1.58 15.51 -0.86
CA LYS A 18 2.33 16.38 0.05
C LYS A 18 1.53 16.68 1.31
N ARG A 19 2.18 16.67 2.47
CA ARG A 19 1.62 17.08 3.75
C ARG A 19 2.21 18.41 4.20
N GLY A 20 1.52 19.50 3.84
CA GLY A 20 1.99 20.84 4.13
C GLY A 20 3.21 21.20 3.28
N THR A 21 4.20 21.88 3.85
CA THR A 21 5.41 22.31 3.15
C THR A 21 6.66 21.50 3.48
N GLU A 22 6.58 20.59 4.46
CA GLU A 22 7.77 19.93 5.04
C GLU A 22 7.86 18.42 4.81
N VAL A 23 6.76 17.77 4.46
CA VAL A 23 6.69 16.30 4.36
C VAL A 23 6.03 15.94 3.06
N ASP A 24 6.71 15.12 2.28
CA ASP A 24 6.27 14.63 0.99
C ASP A 24 6.15 13.11 1.12
N PHE A 25 4.94 12.56 0.95
CA PHE A 25 4.71 11.12 1.02
C PHE A 25 4.63 10.50 -0.38
N PHE A 26 5.54 10.90 -1.24
CA PHE A 26 5.62 10.38 -2.60
C PHE A 26 6.31 9.04 -2.62
N ASP A 27 6.05 8.27 -3.67
CA ASP A 27 6.91 7.18 -4.08
C ASP A 27 8.11 7.77 -4.83
N PHE A 28 9.22 7.98 -4.11
CA PHE A 28 10.44 8.63 -4.58
C PHE A 28 11.32 7.73 -5.44
N THR A 29 11.21 6.41 -5.27
CA THR A 29 12.02 5.43 -6.01
C THR A 29 11.27 4.81 -7.17
N TYR A 30 10.03 5.27 -7.43
CA TYR A 30 9.20 4.74 -8.50
C TYR A 30 9.88 4.82 -9.87
N ASP A 31 10.14 3.66 -10.48
CA ASP A 31 10.92 3.53 -11.72
C ASP A 31 10.06 3.48 -13.00
N GLY A 32 8.74 3.50 -12.84
CA GLY A 32 7.78 3.43 -13.94
C GLY A 32 7.39 4.79 -14.53
N LEU A 33 6.28 4.79 -15.26
CA LEU A 33 5.72 6.00 -15.86
C LEU A 33 4.90 6.80 -14.84
N ILE A 34 5.14 8.10 -14.78
CA ILE A 34 4.37 9.05 -13.96
C ILE A 34 3.63 10.00 -14.90
N THR A 35 2.30 9.97 -14.90
CA THR A 35 1.47 10.85 -15.74
C THR A 35 0.28 11.36 -14.93
N ASN A 36 0.12 12.68 -14.85
CA ASN A 36 -0.99 13.33 -14.14
C ASN A 36 -1.19 12.79 -12.70
N SER A 37 -0.11 12.69 -11.94
CA SER A 37 -0.11 12.13 -10.57
C SER A 37 -0.59 10.68 -10.47
N PHE A 38 -0.44 9.90 -11.53
CA PHE A 38 -0.70 8.46 -11.55
C PHE A 38 0.57 7.70 -11.97
N LEU A 39 0.87 6.65 -11.22
CA LEU A 39 2.05 5.78 -11.34
C LEU A 39 1.66 4.51 -12.10
N GLN A 40 2.40 4.17 -13.16
CA GLN A 40 2.11 3.03 -14.02
C GLN A 40 3.33 2.17 -14.32
N ASN A 41 3.15 0.85 -14.35
CA ASN A 41 4.10 -0.12 -14.87
C ASN A 41 5.52 -0.05 -14.28
N GLY A 42 5.67 0.25 -12.99
CA GLY A 42 6.95 0.27 -12.29
C GLY A 42 6.88 -0.32 -10.89
N LEU A 43 8.02 -0.34 -10.24
CA LEU A 43 8.25 -0.68 -8.85
C LEU A 43 8.84 0.54 -8.14
N GLY A 44 8.90 0.49 -6.82
CA GLY A 44 9.37 1.58 -5.99
C GLY A 44 9.20 1.21 -4.53
N GLN A 45 8.90 2.21 -3.71
CA GLN A 45 8.99 2.07 -2.26
C GLN A 45 8.06 1.03 -1.65
N LEU A 46 6.89 0.79 -2.26
CA LEU A 46 5.92 -0.16 -1.70
C LEU A 46 6.37 -1.63 -1.76
N THR A 47 7.48 -1.92 -2.43
CA THR A 47 7.98 -3.29 -2.63
C THR A 47 9.51 -3.33 -2.57
N ASP A 48 10.15 -2.39 -1.86
CA ASP A 48 11.61 -2.31 -1.76
C ASP A 48 12.17 -3.07 -0.53
N GLY A 49 11.29 -3.52 0.36
CA GLY A 49 11.64 -4.27 1.56
C GLY A 49 11.87 -3.42 2.81
N GLU A 50 11.72 -2.11 2.73
CA GLU A 50 11.98 -1.19 3.84
C GLU A 50 10.71 -0.86 4.65
N GLU A 51 10.82 -0.94 5.98
CA GLU A 51 9.72 -0.61 6.90
C GLU A 51 9.93 0.77 7.52
N GLY A 52 8.93 1.65 7.39
CA GLY A 52 9.03 3.01 7.92
C GLY A 52 8.90 3.10 9.44
N ASP A 53 9.57 4.08 10.06
CA ASP A 53 9.36 4.37 11.49
C ASP A 53 7.95 4.93 11.73
N THR A 54 7.42 4.70 12.94
CA THR A 54 6.15 5.28 13.38
C THR A 54 6.15 6.80 13.24
N ASN A 55 7.24 7.45 13.66
CA ASN A 55 7.39 8.87 13.53
C ASN A 55 7.94 9.24 12.14
N PHE A 56 7.04 9.34 11.16
CA PHE A 56 7.33 9.73 9.78
C PHE A 56 7.98 11.13 9.62
N ARG A 57 8.25 11.89 10.70
CA ARG A 57 9.02 13.15 10.63
C ARG A 57 10.51 12.96 10.88
N LEU A 58 10.90 11.75 11.27
CA LEU A 58 12.30 11.39 11.33
C LEU A 58 12.86 11.32 9.90
N ASP A 59 14.18 11.47 9.83
CA ASP A 59 14.97 11.29 8.61
C ASP A 59 16.12 10.33 8.97
N PRO A 60 15.80 9.05 9.23
CA PRO A 60 16.78 8.09 9.74
C PRO A 60 17.88 7.77 8.72
N GLN A 61 17.62 8.02 7.44
CA GLN A 61 18.57 7.83 6.34
C GLN A 61 19.40 9.09 6.03
N GLU A 62 19.17 10.19 6.75
CA GLU A 62 19.87 11.47 6.58
C GLU A 62 19.78 12.03 5.14
N LEU A 63 18.65 11.81 4.46
CA LEU A 63 18.41 12.23 3.07
C LEU A 63 17.96 13.70 2.96
N GLY A 64 17.63 14.34 4.08
CA GLY A 64 16.98 15.64 4.14
C GLY A 64 15.50 15.60 3.75
N ILE A 65 14.91 14.42 3.59
CA ILE A 65 13.54 14.21 3.15
C ILE A 65 12.75 13.52 4.26
N LYS A 66 11.92 14.29 4.97
CA LYS A 66 11.06 13.73 6.02
C LYS A 66 9.94 12.90 5.40
N GLY A 67 9.69 11.73 5.98
CA GLY A 67 8.63 10.82 5.55
C GLY A 67 8.99 10.01 4.32
N TYR A 68 10.29 10.00 3.95
CA TYR A 68 10.79 9.29 2.79
C TYR A 68 10.29 7.86 2.74
N GLU A 69 10.31 7.10 3.84
CA GLU A 69 9.91 5.68 3.89
C GLU A 69 8.42 5.44 3.64
N TRP A 70 7.59 6.48 3.56
CA TRP A 70 6.14 6.36 3.54
C TRP A 70 5.56 6.89 2.23
N VAL A 71 4.85 6.04 1.50
CA VAL A 71 3.91 6.49 0.48
C VAL A 71 2.56 6.76 1.13
N GLY A 72 1.99 7.94 0.87
CA GLY A 72 0.92 8.47 1.69
C GLY A 72 -0.14 9.21 0.92
N TRP A 73 -1.38 8.97 1.31
CA TRP A 73 -2.55 9.49 0.61
C TRP A 73 -3.41 10.28 1.56
N LYS A 74 -3.82 11.46 1.13
CA LYS A 74 -4.75 12.33 1.85
C LYS A 74 -6.18 11.98 1.48
N ASN A 75 -7.03 11.95 2.49
CA ASN A 75 -8.47 11.93 2.35
C ASN A 75 -8.96 13.35 2.01
N ASP A 76 -9.03 13.70 0.72
CA ASP A 76 -9.53 15.01 0.28
C ASP A 76 -10.95 14.90 -0.30
N THR A 77 -11.94 15.32 0.51
CA THR A 77 -13.37 15.13 0.27
C THR A 77 -14.01 16.39 -0.32
N LEU A 78 -13.83 16.63 -1.63
CA LEU A 78 -14.71 17.56 -2.34
C LEU A 78 -15.78 16.83 -3.18
N ILE A 79 -15.58 15.58 -3.59
CA ILE A 79 -16.55 14.83 -4.42
C ILE A 79 -16.72 13.34 -4.00
N ASP A 80 -16.06 12.89 -2.92
CA ASP A 80 -15.80 11.47 -2.56
C ASP A 80 -14.41 11.04 -3.09
N PRO A 81 -13.39 10.91 -2.22
CA PRO A 81 -12.04 10.55 -2.64
C PRO A 81 -11.90 9.09 -3.08
N GLY A 82 -12.92 8.25 -2.83
CA GLY A 82 -12.83 6.80 -3.06
C GLY A 82 -11.74 6.14 -2.21
N PRO A 83 -11.54 4.83 -2.36
CA PRO A 83 -10.42 4.14 -1.75
C PRO A 83 -9.09 4.54 -2.39
N VAL A 84 -7.99 4.33 -1.66
CA VAL A 84 -6.67 4.20 -2.28
C VAL A 84 -6.65 2.86 -3.00
N SER A 85 -6.68 2.88 -4.34
CA SER A 85 -6.58 1.70 -5.19
C SER A 85 -5.14 1.50 -5.67
N ILE A 86 -4.58 0.32 -5.38
CA ILE A 86 -3.27 -0.12 -5.85
C ILE A 86 -3.45 -1.44 -6.61
N VAL A 87 -2.96 -1.51 -7.84
CA VAL A 87 -3.01 -2.72 -8.67
C VAL A 87 -1.60 -3.27 -8.82
N PHE A 88 -1.39 -4.51 -8.39
CA PHE A 88 -0.15 -5.25 -8.55
C PHE A 88 -0.30 -6.25 -9.69
N LYS A 89 0.73 -6.37 -10.54
CA LYS A 89 0.83 -7.41 -11.56
C LYS A 89 1.99 -8.33 -11.21
N PHE A 90 1.74 -9.62 -11.34
CA PHE A 90 2.72 -10.69 -11.20
C PHE A 90 3.15 -11.24 -12.55
N ASP A 91 4.33 -11.83 -12.58
CA ASP A 91 4.95 -12.40 -13.77
C ASP A 91 4.10 -13.53 -14.37
N THR A 92 3.53 -14.37 -13.51
CA THR A 92 2.74 -15.56 -13.80
C THR A 92 1.41 -15.56 -13.03
N VAL A 93 0.56 -16.54 -13.30
CA VAL A 93 -0.63 -16.79 -12.46
C VAL A 93 -0.16 -17.48 -11.18
N ARG A 94 -0.58 -16.97 -10.03
CA ARG A 94 -0.17 -17.43 -8.70
C ARG A 94 -1.38 -17.74 -7.82
N ASN A 95 -1.13 -18.54 -6.80
CA ASN A 95 -2.09 -18.84 -5.73
C ASN A 95 -1.74 -18.03 -4.48
N PHE A 96 -2.54 -17.00 -4.17
CA PHE A 96 -2.31 -16.09 -3.05
C PHE A 96 -2.91 -16.58 -1.74
N SER A 97 -2.05 -16.74 -0.73
CA SER A 97 -2.39 -17.10 0.65
C SER A 97 -2.75 -15.87 1.48
N SER A 98 -1.96 -14.80 1.38
CA SER A 98 -2.20 -13.54 2.10
C SER A 98 -1.51 -12.35 1.46
N VAL A 99 -1.98 -11.14 1.80
CA VAL A 99 -1.28 -9.88 1.58
C VAL A 99 -0.98 -9.25 2.92
N THR A 100 0.22 -8.68 3.09
CA THR A 100 0.65 -7.99 4.30
C THR A 100 0.99 -6.55 3.94
N LEU A 101 0.33 -5.60 4.59
CA LEU A 101 0.55 -4.16 4.42
C LEU A 101 1.26 -3.63 5.66
N PHE A 102 2.37 -2.93 5.51
CA PHE A 102 3.00 -2.21 6.61
C PHE A 102 2.42 -0.80 6.72
N CYS A 103 1.64 -0.55 7.77
CA CYS A 103 0.80 0.64 7.91
C CYS A 103 1.24 1.51 9.10
N ASN A 104 1.20 2.82 8.93
CA ASN A 104 1.43 3.76 10.03
C ASN A 104 0.14 3.96 10.88
N ASN A 105 0.27 4.12 12.20
CA ASN A 105 -0.85 4.40 13.12
C ASN A 105 -0.62 5.63 14.01
N TYR A 106 0.14 6.63 13.55
CA TYR A 106 0.45 7.85 14.32
C TYR A 106 -0.76 8.79 14.40
N PHE A 107 -1.78 8.37 15.15
CA PHE A 107 -3.12 8.93 15.11
C PHE A 107 -3.25 10.33 15.72
N THR A 108 -2.37 10.72 16.64
CA THR A 108 -2.25 12.11 17.12
C THR A 108 -1.77 13.08 16.04
N LYS A 109 -1.30 12.55 14.90
CA LYS A 109 -0.93 13.28 13.69
C LYS A 109 -1.86 12.97 12.52
N ASP A 110 -3.11 12.59 12.77
CA ASP A 110 -4.14 12.31 11.75
C ASP A 110 -3.81 11.18 10.76
N VAL A 111 -2.85 10.31 11.10
CA VAL A 111 -2.49 9.11 10.33
C VAL A 111 -3.04 7.89 11.03
N ARG A 112 -3.76 7.03 10.31
CA ARG A 112 -4.25 5.75 10.85
C ARG A 112 -4.09 4.66 9.81
N VAL A 113 -4.03 3.43 10.32
CA VAL A 113 -4.31 2.25 9.50
C VAL A 113 -5.70 2.40 8.86
N PHE A 114 -5.84 1.93 7.62
CA PHE A 114 -7.11 1.95 6.88
C PHE A 114 -8.26 1.32 7.69
N LYS A 115 -9.49 1.80 7.47
CA LYS A 115 -10.71 1.32 8.13
C LYS A 115 -11.13 -0.04 7.60
N THR A 116 -11.25 -0.13 6.28
CA THR A 116 -11.57 -1.36 5.55
C THR A 116 -10.66 -1.55 4.36
N ALA A 117 -10.43 -2.82 4.01
CA ALA A 117 -9.78 -3.20 2.77
C ALA A 117 -10.66 -4.15 1.96
N ALA A 118 -10.71 -3.92 0.66
CA ALA A 118 -11.25 -4.85 -0.33
C ALA A 118 -10.12 -5.34 -1.24
N ILE A 119 -10.11 -6.64 -1.53
CA ILE A 119 -9.09 -7.30 -2.34
C ILE A 119 -9.77 -8.00 -3.51
N TYR A 120 -9.26 -7.78 -4.71
CA TYR A 120 -9.76 -8.35 -5.94
C TYR A 120 -8.67 -9.10 -6.70
N GLY A 121 -9.03 -10.22 -7.31
CA GLY A 121 -8.16 -10.97 -8.21
C GLY A 121 -8.55 -10.75 -9.68
N SER A 122 -7.58 -10.83 -10.58
CA SER A 122 -7.80 -10.99 -12.01
C SER A 122 -6.71 -11.87 -12.64
N VAL A 123 -7.08 -12.71 -13.63
CA VAL A 123 -6.09 -13.43 -14.45
C VAL A 123 -5.62 -12.56 -15.63
N GLY A 124 -6.54 -11.80 -16.24
CA GLY A 124 -6.29 -11.04 -17.46
C GLY A 124 -6.12 -9.53 -17.28
N GLY A 125 -6.38 -8.99 -16.10
CA GLY A 125 -6.24 -7.55 -15.79
C GLY A 125 -7.39 -6.66 -16.28
N LEU A 126 -8.37 -7.21 -17.01
CA LEU A 126 -9.57 -6.46 -17.45
C LEU A 126 -10.74 -6.59 -16.48
N TYR A 127 -11.01 -7.80 -15.99
CA TYR A 127 -12.14 -8.09 -15.11
C TYR A 127 -11.64 -8.56 -13.77
N TYR A 128 -12.08 -7.89 -12.71
CA TYR A 128 -11.69 -8.20 -11.34
C TYR A 128 -12.87 -8.82 -10.59
N TRP A 129 -12.64 -9.95 -9.94
CA TRP A 129 -13.62 -10.52 -9.00
C TRP A 129 -13.16 -10.21 -7.57
N GLN A 130 -14.12 -9.88 -6.73
CA GLN A 130 -13.85 -9.56 -5.34
C GLN A 130 -13.62 -10.85 -4.55
N LYS A 131 -12.50 -10.92 -3.83
CA LYS A 131 -12.17 -12.03 -2.92
C LYS A 131 -12.41 -11.66 -1.46
N VAL A 132 -12.05 -10.43 -1.10
CA VAL A 132 -12.28 -9.86 0.23
C VAL A 132 -13.03 -8.55 0.03
N ASP A 133 -14.16 -8.39 0.70
CA ASP A 133 -15.03 -7.21 0.53
C ASP A 133 -14.84 -6.18 1.65
N ASN A 134 -14.82 -6.64 2.91
CA ASN A 134 -14.80 -5.75 4.07
C ASN A 134 -13.88 -6.29 5.16
N TYR A 135 -12.58 -6.44 4.86
CA TYR A 135 -11.62 -6.70 5.94
C TYR A 135 -11.57 -5.47 6.85
N HIS A 136 -12.03 -5.61 8.09
CA HIS A 136 -12.02 -4.54 9.08
C HIS A 136 -10.72 -4.58 9.89
N CYS A 137 -9.93 -3.50 9.82
CA CYS A 137 -8.85 -3.35 10.77
C CYS A 137 -9.42 -2.91 12.11
N ILE A 138 -9.06 -3.62 13.18
CA ILE A 138 -9.42 -3.19 14.53
C ILE A 138 -8.72 -1.85 14.80
N ARG A 139 -9.51 -0.85 15.15
CA ARG A 139 -9.00 0.47 15.49
C ARG A 139 -8.21 0.38 16.79
N ASP A 140 -6.97 0.83 16.74
CA ASP A 140 -6.15 1.00 17.93
C ASP A 140 -6.08 2.48 18.27
N THR A 141 -6.48 2.81 19.49
CA THR A 141 -6.52 4.17 20.03
C THR A 141 -5.61 4.33 21.24
N VAL A 142 -4.84 3.29 21.57
CA VAL A 142 -3.94 3.28 22.73
C VAL A 142 -2.50 3.39 22.28
N VAL A 143 -2.14 2.69 21.20
CA VAL A 143 -0.76 2.56 20.74
C VAL A 143 -0.61 3.09 19.31
N GLU A 144 0.40 3.95 19.10
CA GLU A 144 0.62 4.65 17.83
C GLU A 144 1.57 3.92 16.87
N TYR A 145 2.11 2.76 17.25
CA TYR A 145 3.14 2.09 16.45
C TYR A 145 2.66 1.71 15.04
N ALA A 146 3.54 1.93 14.08
CA ALA A 146 3.45 1.33 12.76
C ALA A 146 3.44 -0.21 12.89
N ARG A 147 2.70 -0.88 12.01
CA ARG A 147 2.45 -2.32 12.14
C ARG A 147 2.08 -2.99 10.83
N LYS A 148 2.34 -4.29 10.79
CA LYS A 148 1.87 -5.19 9.73
C LYS A 148 0.38 -5.51 9.91
N VAL A 149 -0.38 -5.35 8.84
CA VAL A 149 -1.76 -5.82 8.72
C VAL A 149 -1.80 -6.91 7.67
N GLN A 150 -1.97 -8.15 8.12
CA GLN A 150 -2.05 -9.31 7.23
C GLN A 150 -3.50 -9.67 6.95
N ILE A 151 -3.87 -9.71 5.67
CA ILE A 151 -5.19 -10.10 5.19
C ILE A 151 -5.07 -11.48 4.53
N LYS A 152 -5.79 -12.47 5.06
CA LYS A 152 -5.84 -13.80 4.46
C LYS A 152 -6.67 -13.78 3.18
N LEU A 153 -6.10 -14.34 2.11
CA LEU A 153 -6.72 -14.38 0.78
C LEU A 153 -7.28 -15.75 0.42
N GLY A 154 -7.07 -16.78 1.26
CA GLY A 154 -7.77 -18.07 1.13
C GLY A 154 -7.62 -18.69 -0.27
N ASN A 155 -6.38 -18.83 -0.72
CA ASN A 155 -5.98 -19.42 -1.99
C ASN A 155 -6.64 -18.76 -3.21
N MET A 156 -6.43 -17.46 -3.37
CA MET A 156 -6.93 -16.72 -4.52
C MET A 156 -6.03 -16.94 -5.73
N ILE A 157 -6.55 -17.51 -6.82
CA ILE A 157 -5.77 -17.73 -8.05
C ILE A 157 -5.86 -16.48 -8.94
N ALA A 158 -4.77 -15.73 -9.10
CA ALA A 158 -4.77 -14.50 -9.90
C ALA A 158 -3.38 -14.22 -10.49
N ARG A 159 -3.32 -13.30 -11.45
CA ARG A 159 -2.07 -12.67 -11.93
C ARG A 159 -2.01 -11.18 -11.58
N TYR A 160 -3.17 -10.58 -11.35
CA TYR A 160 -3.31 -9.19 -10.92
C TYR A 160 -4.06 -9.17 -9.60
N VAL A 161 -3.58 -8.38 -8.65
CA VAL A 161 -4.25 -8.16 -7.38
C VAL A 161 -4.52 -6.68 -7.22
N LYS A 162 -5.79 -6.31 -7.05
CA LYS A 162 -6.20 -4.95 -6.70
C LYS A 162 -6.48 -4.87 -5.22
N VAL A 163 -5.89 -3.88 -4.56
CA VAL A 163 -6.07 -3.57 -3.14
C VAL A 163 -6.74 -2.21 -3.05
N ASP A 164 -7.93 -2.15 -2.45
CA ASP A 164 -8.67 -0.91 -2.20
C ASP A 164 -8.70 -0.64 -0.69
N LEU A 165 -8.05 0.43 -0.25
CA LEU A 165 -7.94 0.83 1.16
C LEU A 165 -8.85 2.04 1.44
N HIS A 166 -9.76 1.91 2.41
CA HIS A 166 -10.66 2.98 2.81
C HIS A 166 -10.16 3.69 4.06
N PHE A 167 -10.27 5.02 4.07
CA PHE A 167 -9.74 5.87 5.13
C PHE A 167 -10.46 5.67 6.48
N ASP A 168 -9.67 5.62 7.56
CA ASP A 168 -10.14 5.77 8.95
C ASP A 168 -9.83 7.18 9.53
N ALA A 169 -8.90 7.90 8.89
CA ALA A 169 -8.43 9.22 9.27
C ALA A 169 -8.16 10.09 8.03
N LYS A 170 -7.48 11.22 8.23
CA LYS A 170 -7.11 12.14 7.15
C LYS A 170 -6.02 11.57 6.23
N TRP A 171 -5.22 10.64 6.73
CA TRP A 171 -4.11 10.04 6.00
C TRP A 171 -4.07 8.52 6.17
N ILE A 172 -3.78 7.82 5.08
CA ILE A 172 -3.25 6.45 5.07
C ILE A 172 -1.79 6.56 4.63
N LEU A 173 -0.87 5.94 5.37
CA LEU A 173 0.54 5.77 4.96
C LEU A 173 0.88 4.28 4.93
N ILE A 174 1.51 3.84 3.84
CA ILE A 174 2.02 2.48 3.62
C ILE A 174 3.49 2.59 3.23
N SER A 175 4.36 1.83 3.90
CA SER A 175 5.77 1.76 3.49
C SER A 175 6.02 0.53 2.62
N GLU A 176 5.33 -0.58 2.86
CA GLU A 176 5.66 -1.86 2.24
C GLU A 176 4.39 -2.72 2.05
N VAL A 177 4.34 -3.47 0.95
CA VAL A 177 3.28 -4.42 0.59
C VAL A 177 3.90 -5.74 0.13
N GLN A 178 3.59 -6.82 0.86
CA GLN A 178 4.15 -8.15 0.62
C GLN A 178 3.06 -9.17 0.33
N PHE A 179 3.28 -10.05 -0.64
CA PHE A 179 2.35 -11.12 -0.99
C PHE A 179 2.92 -12.50 -0.68
N ASP A 180 2.20 -13.26 0.14
CA ASP A 180 2.48 -14.68 0.34
C ASP A 180 1.72 -15.49 -0.71
N SER A 181 2.44 -16.06 -1.67
CA SER A 181 1.87 -16.83 -2.78
C SER A 181 2.83 -17.87 -3.33
N SER A 182 2.29 -18.87 -4.04
CA SER A 182 3.06 -19.84 -4.80
C SER A 182 2.70 -19.77 -6.28
N GLU A 183 3.59 -20.21 -7.16
CA GLU A 183 3.22 -20.49 -8.55
C GLU A 183 2.04 -21.47 -8.59
N TYR A 184 1.13 -21.27 -9.56
CA TYR A 184 -0.04 -22.13 -9.79
C TYR A 184 0.24 -23.20 -10.85
#